data_AF-A0A7C4A190-F1
#
_entry.id   AF-A0A7C4A190-F1
#
_cell.length_a   1.000
_cell.length_b   1.000
_cell.length_c   1.000
_cell.angle_alpha   90.00
_cell.angle_beta   90.00
_cell.angle_gamma   90.00
#
_symmetry.space_group_name_H-M   'P 1'
#
loop_
_entity.id
_entity.type
_entity.pdbx_description
1 polymer ?
#
loop_
_entity_poly.entity_id
_entity_poly.type
_entity_poly.pdbx_seq_one_letter_code
_entity_poly.pdbx_strand_id
1 'polypeptide(L)'
;MLAFYYAWYDESTWSSGITADIPLQPYRSSDVITIERHVNQAQVAGIDALIQSWYGPQETNNQTETNFRTLLNVAAGKGFHVAIAFETNGPFFPDQASVMEALRYLLAVHAQHPAYLRYQGKPVIFFWRQQRFSVDTWSAIRAELDPDHTSLWIAEGTDLSYQRVFDGHYLYSVAWSSNLARTLQDWGRRVQRYAENLGTPRLWVATVMPGYDDSRSGRAKSFAVDRRNGDYYRTAWSAAIASRPDWVVITSFNEWVEGTMIEPSARYGDLYLNLTRELAAQFKGSYASKATMPTPEMVTQTLPAPSITRSAVAMADGPYVRAQVTVRIRSGPDITFPRIGRLAQGEQAKVLARNSKASWWQIEVPRSNTLGWVSAAFVELLGDAGRLPVVELSTATPRVSPEINTATPTVTRYTVTSTATRTPALTRTVTVEATMVVSLTPAGSSRRTSSAQRQTTGRTPAATVPPFITPLDTSVTAPPSTTTDIPRVTMLPQPRELLAEVKTLTSAEPSPIATVSAYHSPLEGNGPTGKVAIRPPPETTTWHIPSLLWAGCAALLAALVLLIALFVKIRGARHNRGRNRSMR
;
A
#
# COMPACT_ATOMS: atom_id res chain seq x y z
N MET A 1 4.71 -8.51 6.90
CA MET A 1 3.88 -8.67 5.69
C MET A 1 2.64 -7.82 5.86
N LEU A 2 2.33 -6.97 4.89
CA LEU A 2 1.44 -5.82 5.05
C LEU A 2 0.35 -5.83 3.97
N ALA A 3 -0.75 -5.10 4.16
CA ALA A 3 -1.74 -4.85 3.10
C ALA A 3 -2.32 -3.44 3.18
N PHE A 4 -2.52 -2.77 2.05
CA PHE A 4 -3.22 -1.49 2.01
C PHE A 4 -4.71 -1.66 2.32
N TYR A 5 -5.25 -0.77 3.15
CA TYR A 5 -6.60 -0.82 3.68
C TYR A 5 -7.33 0.50 3.45
N TYR A 6 -8.60 0.41 3.08
CA TYR A 6 -9.42 1.55 2.67
C TYR A 6 -10.68 1.59 3.51
N ALA A 7 -10.81 2.68 4.28
CA ALA A 7 -11.81 2.85 5.32
C ALA A 7 -12.84 3.93 4.94
N TRP A 8 -13.25 3.99 3.66
CA TRP A 8 -14.08 5.06 3.10
C TRP A 8 -15.36 4.64 2.38
N TYR A 9 -15.71 3.36 2.44
CA TYR A 9 -16.90 2.80 1.78
C TYR A 9 -18.16 2.82 2.65
N ASP A 10 -19.29 2.90 1.98
CA ASP A 10 -20.66 2.94 2.52
C ASP A 10 -21.66 2.28 1.53
N GLU A 11 -22.95 2.29 1.85
CA GLU A 11 -24.02 1.70 1.01
C GLU A 11 -24.20 2.40 -0.34
N SER A 12 -23.81 3.68 -0.45
CA SER A 12 -23.79 4.39 -1.73
C SER A 12 -22.72 3.81 -2.66
N THR A 13 -21.59 3.40 -2.10
CA THR A 13 -20.52 2.69 -2.84
C THR A 13 -21.07 1.43 -3.49
N TRP A 14 -21.72 0.55 -2.72
CA TRP A 14 -22.17 -0.77 -3.18
C TRP A 14 -23.30 -0.71 -4.22
N SER A 15 -24.00 0.42 -4.30
CA SER A 15 -25.08 0.67 -5.27
C SER A 15 -24.64 1.53 -6.48
N SER A 16 -23.45 2.14 -6.43
CA SER A 16 -22.94 3.06 -7.45
C SER A 16 -22.60 2.44 -8.82
N GLY A 17 -22.34 1.13 -8.85
CA GLY A 17 -21.87 0.40 -10.03
C GLY A 17 -20.41 0.64 -10.41
N ILE A 18 -19.65 1.46 -9.67
CA ILE A 18 -18.25 1.81 -10.02
C ILE A 18 -17.21 0.77 -9.57
N THR A 19 -17.57 -0.16 -8.69
CA THR A 19 -16.66 -1.18 -8.14
C THR A 19 -16.56 -2.39 -9.06
N ALA A 20 -15.37 -2.98 -9.16
CA ALA A 20 -15.12 -4.16 -10.02
C ALA A 20 -15.89 -5.41 -9.56
N ASP A 21 -16.18 -5.50 -8.25
CA ASP A 21 -16.94 -6.54 -7.58
C ASP A 21 -17.60 -5.95 -6.32
N ILE A 22 -18.31 -6.76 -5.53
CA ILE A 22 -18.89 -6.37 -4.24
C ILE A 22 -18.46 -7.33 -3.12
N PRO A 23 -18.36 -6.87 -1.85
CA PRO A 23 -18.10 -7.75 -0.71
C PRO A 23 -19.21 -8.77 -0.51
N LEU A 24 -18.88 -9.95 0.04
CA LEU A 24 -19.88 -10.94 0.46
C LEU A 24 -20.89 -10.38 1.49
N GLN A 25 -20.48 -9.37 2.25
CA GLN A 25 -21.28 -8.67 3.25
C GLN A 25 -21.06 -7.15 3.10
N PRO A 26 -21.90 -6.45 2.31
CA PRO A 26 -21.88 -4.98 2.21
C PRO A 26 -21.87 -4.30 3.58
N TYR A 27 -21.09 -3.22 3.71
CA TYR A 27 -20.71 -2.63 4.99
C TYR A 27 -20.57 -1.10 4.93
N ARG A 28 -20.67 -0.40 6.07
CA ARG A 28 -20.00 0.90 6.23
C ARG A 28 -18.63 0.69 6.85
N SER A 29 -17.65 1.46 6.38
CA SER A 29 -16.27 1.36 6.89
C SER A 29 -16.12 1.90 8.32
N SER A 30 -17.11 2.66 8.79
CA SER A 30 -17.25 3.15 10.17
C SER A 30 -17.77 2.10 11.15
N ASP A 31 -18.31 0.98 10.67
CA ASP A 31 -18.91 -0.02 11.55
C ASP A 31 -17.81 -0.81 12.28
N VAL A 32 -17.80 -0.75 13.62
CA VAL A 32 -16.78 -1.45 14.42
C VAL A 32 -16.75 -2.97 14.14
N ILE A 33 -17.91 -3.58 13.90
CA ILE A 33 -18.03 -5.02 13.55
C ILE A 33 -17.33 -5.32 12.21
N THR A 34 -17.42 -4.42 11.24
CA THR A 34 -16.72 -4.50 9.95
C THR A 34 -15.21 -4.41 10.15
N ILE A 35 -14.75 -3.45 10.96
CA ILE A 35 -13.33 -3.27 11.30
C ILE A 35 -12.79 -4.52 12.02
N GLU A 36 -13.53 -5.08 12.98
CA GLU A 36 -13.19 -6.33 13.66
C GLU A 36 -13.11 -7.52 12.70
N ARG A 37 -14.08 -7.65 11.79
CA ARG A 37 -14.08 -8.68 10.74
C ARG A 37 -12.82 -8.57 9.87
N HIS A 38 -12.46 -7.37 9.43
CA HIS A 38 -11.30 -7.14 8.57
C HIS A 38 -9.98 -7.43 9.28
N VAL A 39 -9.83 -7.04 10.56
CA VAL A 39 -8.66 -7.41 11.36
C VAL A 39 -8.57 -8.93 11.55
N ASN A 40 -9.66 -9.61 11.90
CA ASN A 40 -9.69 -11.07 12.02
C ASN A 40 -9.31 -11.76 10.69
N GLN A 41 -9.87 -11.31 9.56
CA GLN A 41 -9.56 -11.84 8.23
C GLN A 41 -8.10 -11.63 7.85
N ALA A 42 -7.53 -10.46 8.14
CA ALA A 42 -6.13 -10.16 7.90
C ALA A 42 -5.19 -11.06 8.74
N GLN A 43 -5.48 -11.23 10.04
CA GLN A 43 -4.74 -12.14 10.92
C GLN A 43 -4.80 -13.60 10.43
N VAL A 44 -5.97 -14.10 10.06
CA VAL A 44 -6.14 -15.48 9.54
C VAL A 44 -5.44 -15.66 8.18
N ALA A 45 -5.36 -14.61 7.36
CA ALA A 45 -4.59 -14.58 6.12
C ALA A 45 -3.06 -14.46 6.35
N GLY A 46 -2.60 -14.37 7.60
CA GLY A 46 -1.18 -14.25 7.95
C GLY A 46 -0.59 -12.86 7.68
N ILE A 47 -1.42 -11.83 7.48
CA ILE A 47 -1.00 -10.43 7.41
C ILE A 47 -0.61 -9.98 8.82
N ASP A 48 0.48 -9.22 8.93
CA ASP A 48 1.01 -8.73 10.20
C ASP A 48 0.48 -7.33 10.55
N ALA A 49 0.17 -6.52 9.53
CA ALA A 49 -0.49 -5.22 9.71
C ALA A 49 -1.30 -4.74 8.50
N LEU A 50 -2.37 -3.97 8.77
CA LEU A 50 -3.10 -3.19 7.76
C LEU A 50 -2.54 -1.76 7.68
N ILE A 51 -2.36 -1.24 6.47
CA ILE A 51 -1.83 0.10 6.19
C ILE A 51 -2.99 0.95 5.67
N GLN A 52 -3.64 1.73 6.53
CA GLN A 52 -4.84 2.47 6.16
C GLN A 52 -4.48 3.74 5.38
N SER A 53 -5.15 3.96 4.24
CA SER A 53 -5.17 5.26 3.57
C SER A 53 -5.80 6.33 4.48
N TRP A 54 -5.12 7.49 4.61
CA TRP A 54 -5.47 8.53 5.57
C TRP A 54 -5.26 9.93 5.01
N TYR A 55 -6.28 10.78 5.14
CA TYR A 55 -6.34 12.13 4.59
C TYR A 55 -5.99 13.25 5.58
N GLY A 56 -5.49 12.94 6.77
CA GLY A 56 -5.15 13.94 7.79
C GLY A 56 -6.05 13.89 9.03
N PRO A 57 -5.76 14.72 10.06
CA PRO A 57 -6.38 14.63 11.38
C PRO A 57 -7.67 15.43 11.53
N GLN A 58 -8.06 16.23 10.53
CA GLN A 58 -9.38 16.86 10.50
C GLN A 58 -10.45 15.77 10.53
N GLU A 59 -11.46 15.87 11.40
CA GLU A 59 -12.55 14.88 11.47
C GLU A 59 -13.75 15.23 10.57
N THR A 60 -14.08 16.52 10.46
CA THR A 60 -15.25 16.99 9.70
C THR A 60 -15.13 16.63 8.21
N ASN A 61 -16.09 15.83 7.73
CA ASN A 61 -16.14 15.22 6.40
C ASN A 61 -14.97 14.26 6.08
N ASN A 62 -14.25 13.77 7.09
CA ASN A 62 -13.11 12.86 6.93
C ASN A 62 -13.26 11.60 7.79
N GLN A 63 -13.93 10.61 7.23
CA GLN A 63 -14.04 9.27 7.83
C GLN A 63 -12.70 8.54 8.01
N THR A 64 -11.62 8.93 7.32
CA THR A 64 -10.34 8.21 7.45
C THR A 64 -9.70 8.39 8.83
N GLU A 65 -9.90 9.53 9.49
CA GLU A 65 -9.40 9.79 10.85
C GLU A 65 -10.18 9.01 11.92
N THR A 66 -11.51 9.16 11.94
CA THR A 66 -12.38 8.48 12.91
C THR A 66 -12.30 6.96 12.79
N ASN A 67 -12.22 6.44 11.56
CA ASN A 67 -12.08 5.01 11.32
C ASN A 67 -10.67 4.51 11.67
N PHE A 68 -9.61 5.33 11.50
CA PHE A 68 -8.25 4.92 11.91
C PHE A 68 -8.12 4.79 13.43
N ARG A 69 -8.68 5.73 14.21
CA ARG A 69 -8.73 5.61 15.69
C ARG A 69 -9.48 4.36 16.14
N THR A 70 -10.60 4.04 15.49
CA THR A 70 -11.36 2.81 15.77
C THR A 70 -10.54 1.56 15.41
N LEU A 71 -9.89 1.56 14.25
CA LEU A 71 -9.01 0.48 13.78
C LEU A 71 -7.80 0.26 14.72
N LEU A 72 -7.17 1.32 15.22
CA LEU A 72 -6.11 1.24 16.23
C LEU A 72 -6.57 0.53 17.51
N ASN A 73 -7.74 0.93 18.05
CA ASN A 73 -8.31 0.32 19.25
C ASN A 73 -8.65 -1.17 19.05
N VAL A 74 -9.31 -1.51 17.92
CA VAL A 74 -9.62 -2.91 17.56
C VAL A 74 -8.34 -3.74 17.38
N ALA A 75 -7.31 -3.17 16.75
CA ALA A 75 -6.03 -3.83 16.56
C ALA A 75 -5.34 -4.12 17.90
N ALA A 76 -5.29 -3.15 18.83
CA ALA A 76 -4.74 -3.35 20.17
C ALA A 76 -5.46 -4.49 20.93
N GLY A 77 -6.79 -4.49 20.92
CA GLY A 77 -7.59 -5.55 21.55
C GLY A 77 -7.39 -6.95 20.95
N LYS A 78 -6.79 -7.06 19.77
CA LYS A 78 -6.54 -8.32 19.04
C LYS A 78 -5.06 -8.69 18.89
N GLY A 79 -4.14 -7.93 19.49
CA GLY A 79 -2.69 -8.11 19.31
C GLY A 79 -2.23 -7.88 17.86
N PHE A 80 -3.00 -7.12 17.09
CA PHE A 80 -2.73 -6.79 15.69
C PHE A 80 -2.10 -5.39 15.58
N HIS A 81 -1.47 -5.11 14.44
CA HIS A 81 -0.77 -3.85 14.20
C HIS A 81 -1.37 -3.12 13.00
N VAL A 82 -1.35 -1.79 13.01
CA VAL A 82 -1.77 -0.97 11.85
C VAL A 82 -0.87 0.24 11.66
N ALA A 83 -0.78 0.74 10.43
CA ALA A 83 -0.01 1.93 10.09
C ALA A 83 -0.77 2.80 9.09
N ILE A 84 -0.23 3.98 8.79
CA ILE A 84 -0.82 4.91 7.83
C ILE A 84 -0.12 4.84 6.47
N ALA A 85 -0.92 4.85 5.40
CA ALA A 85 -0.55 5.36 4.08
C ALA A 85 -0.99 6.83 4.01
N PHE A 86 -0.02 7.74 4.13
CA PHE A 86 -0.24 9.18 4.14
C PHE A 86 -0.54 9.66 2.72
N GLU A 87 -1.78 10.07 2.49
CA GLU A 87 -2.27 10.53 1.19
C GLU A 87 -1.82 11.98 0.95
N THR A 88 -0.59 12.19 0.48
CA THR A 88 -0.01 13.55 0.30
C THR A 88 -0.85 14.47 -0.60
N ASN A 89 -1.70 13.90 -1.46
CA ASN A 89 -2.64 14.62 -2.32
C ASN A 89 -4.11 14.44 -1.88
N GLY A 90 -4.35 14.15 -0.60
CA GLY A 90 -5.67 14.08 0.01
C GLY A 90 -6.38 15.44 0.06
N PRO A 91 -7.72 15.46 0.17
CA PRO A 91 -8.52 16.67 0.00
C PRO A 91 -8.34 17.72 1.11
N PHE A 92 -7.84 17.33 2.29
CA PHE A 92 -7.60 18.24 3.43
C PHE A 92 -6.20 18.86 3.43
N PHE A 93 -5.40 18.61 2.40
CA PHE A 93 -4.05 19.14 2.24
C PHE A 93 -4.00 20.16 1.09
N PRO A 94 -4.45 21.41 1.25
CA PRO A 94 -4.35 22.42 0.20
C PRO A 94 -2.90 22.80 -0.15
N ASP A 95 -1.97 22.69 0.80
CA ASP A 95 -0.61 23.23 0.71
C ASP A 95 0.44 22.35 1.43
N GLN A 96 1.65 22.87 1.62
CA GLN A 96 2.71 22.19 2.37
C GLN A 96 2.50 22.26 3.89
N ALA A 97 1.94 23.37 4.41
CA ALA A 97 1.79 23.60 5.84
C ALA A 97 0.81 22.60 6.47
N SER A 98 -0.33 22.38 5.81
CA SER A 98 -1.33 21.35 6.16
C SER A 98 -0.77 19.93 6.15
N VAL A 99 0.15 19.60 5.22
CA VAL A 99 0.87 18.32 5.22
C VAL A 99 1.82 18.21 6.41
N MET A 100 2.55 19.27 6.74
CA MET A 100 3.46 19.30 7.89
C MET A 100 2.72 19.18 9.22
N GLU A 101 1.60 19.87 9.36
CA GLU A 101 0.72 19.79 10.54
C GLU A 101 0.14 18.38 10.71
N ALA A 102 -0.36 17.77 9.64
CA ALA A 102 -0.88 16.41 9.68
C ALA A 102 0.18 15.35 9.99
N LEU A 103 1.41 15.49 9.48
CA LEU A 103 2.54 14.63 9.84
C LEU A 103 2.95 14.83 11.31
N ARG A 104 2.97 16.08 11.81
CA ARG A 104 3.26 16.38 13.21
C ARG A 104 2.23 15.73 14.14
N TYR A 105 0.95 15.80 13.79
CA TYR A 105 -0.12 15.10 14.51
C TYR A 105 0.05 13.57 14.46
N LEU A 106 0.31 13.00 13.28
CA LEU A 106 0.54 11.57 13.11
C LEU A 106 1.68 11.08 14.03
N LEU A 107 2.81 11.77 14.05
CA LEU A 107 3.96 11.43 14.89
C LEU A 107 3.67 11.59 16.39
N ALA A 108 2.92 12.64 16.79
CA ALA A 108 2.64 12.95 18.18
C ALA A 108 1.49 12.13 18.81
N VAL A 109 0.51 11.68 17.99
CA VAL A 109 -0.72 11.03 18.46
C VAL A 109 -0.77 9.58 17.99
N HIS A 110 -0.99 9.36 16.70
CA HIS A 110 -1.27 8.04 16.13
C HIS A 110 -0.08 7.09 16.24
N ALA A 111 1.13 7.57 15.93
CA ALA A 111 2.36 6.80 16.01
C ALA A 111 2.75 6.39 17.44
N GLN A 112 2.16 7.03 18.47
CA GLN A 112 2.37 6.68 19.87
C GLN A 112 1.49 5.51 20.33
N HIS A 113 0.37 5.24 19.65
CA HIS A 113 -0.54 4.16 20.01
C HIS A 113 0.17 2.78 20.04
N PRO A 114 -0.11 1.89 21.00
CA PRO A 114 0.59 0.61 21.14
C PRO A 114 0.42 -0.32 19.94
N ALA A 115 -0.75 -0.30 19.28
CA ALA A 115 -1.00 -1.06 18.04
C ALA A 115 -0.43 -0.39 16.76
N TYR A 116 0.23 0.77 16.87
CA TYR A 116 0.85 1.36 15.68
C TYR A 116 2.08 0.54 15.26
N LEU A 117 2.14 0.16 13.97
CA LEU A 117 3.19 -0.68 13.41
C LEU A 117 4.57 -0.03 13.61
N ARG A 118 5.43 -0.78 14.29
CA ARG A 118 6.84 -0.42 14.50
C ARG A 118 7.76 -1.49 13.93
N TYR A 119 8.90 -1.06 13.40
CA TYR A 119 10.00 -1.94 13.03
C TYR A 119 11.27 -1.46 13.72
N GLN A 120 11.93 -2.34 14.47
CA GLN A 120 13.09 -1.99 15.31
C GLN A 120 12.81 -0.78 16.23
N GLY A 121 11.60 -0.74 16.81
CA GLY A 121 11.12 0.36 17.67
C GLY A 121 10.56 1.59 16.94
N LYS A 122 10.90 1.79 15.66
CA LYS A 122 10.52 2.98 14.88
C LYS A 122 9.12 2.85 14.25
N PRO A 123 8.21 3.82 14.39
CA PRO A 123 6.90 3.78 13.72
C PRO A 123 7.05 3.87 12.20
N VAL A 124 6.26 3.08 11.47
CA VAL A 124 6.31 2.98 10.00
C VAL A 124 5.22 3.83 9.35
N ILE A 125 5.58 4.67 8.38
CA ILE A 125 4.68 5.52 7.61
C ILE A 125 4.91 5.25 6.12
N PHE A 126 3.86 4.80 5.43
CA PHE A 126 3.85 4.74 3.97
C PHE A 126 3.38 6.07 3.40
N PHE A 127 3.89 6.47 2.24
CA PHE A 127 3.48 7.70 1.58
C PHE A 127 2.92 7.41 0.20
N TRP A 128 1.77 8.02 -0.11
CA TRP A 128 1.17 8.04 -1.43
C TRP A 128 1.25 9.46 -2.00
N ARG A 129 1.59 9.59 -3.29
CA ARG A 129 1.77 10.87 -4.00
C ARG A 129 2.79 11.84 -3.37
N GLN A 130 3.85 11.36 -2.70
CA GLN A 130 4.87 12.26 -2.15
C GLN A 130 5.53 13.16 -3.20
N GLN A 131 5.56 12.73 -4.47
CA GLN A 131 6.00 13.50 -5.63
C GLN A 131 5.17 14.78 -5.94
N ARG A 132 4.15 15.08 -5.14
CA ARG A 132 3.56 16.42 -5.04
C ARG A 132 4.61 17.49 -4.65
N PHE A 133 5.62 17.11 -3.85
CA PHE A 133 6.70 17.99 -3.43
C PHE A 133 8.06 17.43 -3.86
N SER A 134 9.05 18.32 -4.03
CA SER A 134 10.41 17.93 -4.41
C SER A 134 11.12 17.17 -3.29
N VAL A 135 12.20 16.45 -3.62
CA VAL A 135 13.03 15.76 -2.61
C VAL A 135 13.67 16.75 -1.63
N ASP A 136 14.05 17.96 -2.06
CA ASP A 136 14.59 18.99 -1.15
C ASP A 136 13.51 19.53 -0.22
N THR A 137 12.27 19.69 -0.72
CA THR A 137 11.10 20.02 0.11
C THR A 137 10.89 18.97 1.19
N TRP A 138 10.92 17.68 0.84
CA TRP A 138 10.81 16.60 1.81
C TRP A 138 11.98 16.56 2.79
N SER A 139 13.20 16.91 2.35
CA SER A 139 14.36 17.02 3.24
C SER A 139 14.14 18.10 4.31
N ALA A 140 13.55 19.24 3.93
CA ALA A 140 13.21 20.30 4.88
C ALA A 140 12.06 19.87 5.82
N ILE A 141 11.00 19.25 5.30
CA ILE A 141 9.88 18.72 6.11
C ILE A 141 10.39 17.70 7.14
N ARG A 142 11.26 16.77 6.73
CA ARG A 142 11.81 15.75 7.64
C ARG A 142 12.77 16.36 8.67
N ALA A 143 13.58 17.34 8.29
CA ALA A 143 14.46 18.05 9.22
C ALA A 143 13.70 18.82 10.31
N GLU A 144 12.46 19.27 10.04
CA GLU A 144 11.61 19.88 11.07
C GLU A 144 10.89 18.84 11.95
N LEU A 145 10.37 17.76 11.36
CA LEU A 145 9.44 16.85 12.03
C LEU A 145 10.06 15.56 12.60
N ASP A 146 11.16 15.07 12.00
CA ASP A 146 11.85 13.84 12.40
C ASP A 146 13.38 13.93 12.10
N PRO A 147 14.09 14.95 12.62
CA PRO A 147 15.50 15.19 12.31
C PRO A 147 16.43 14.02 12.69
N ASP A 148 16.11 13.29 13.75
CA ASP A 148 16.88 12.13 14.22
C ASP A 148 16.46 10.80 13.54
N HIS A 149 15.59 10.86 12.53
CA HIS A 149 15.06 9.69 11.81
C HIS A 149 14.48 8.63 12.77
N THR A 150 13.72 9.05 13.78
CA THR A 150 13.05 8.20 14.77
C THR A 150 11.91 7.38 14.17
N SER A 151 11.36 7.79 13.03
CA SER A 151 10.35 7.06 12.26
C SER A 151 10.91 6.47 10.96
N LEU A 152 10.14 5.62 10.28
CA LEU A 152 10.51 5.01 8.99
C LEU A 152 9.55 5.43 7.89
N TRP A 153 10.04 6.17 6.90
CA TRP A 153 9.22 6.72 5.80
C TRP A 153 9.42 5.90 4.52
N ILE A 154 8.34 5.37 3.95
CA ILE A 154 8.38 4.48 2.78
C ILE A 154 7.71 5.17 1.58
N ALA A 155 8.50 5.52 0.56
CA ALA A 155 8.05 6.29 -0.62
C ALA A 155 7.51 5.41 -1.76
N GLU A 156 6.43 5.82 -2.43
CA GLU A 156 5.90 5.13 -3.62
C GLU A 156 6.62 5.50 -4.92
N GLY A 157 6.40 4.70 -5.95
CA GLY A 157 6.50 5.14 -7.34
C GLY A 157 7.82 4.78 -8.02
N THR A 158 8.16 5.47 -9.10
CA THR A 158 9.32 5.10 -9.95
C THR A 158 10.52 6.04 -9.84
N ASP A 159 10.49 6.98 -8.89
CA ASP A 159 11.61 7.89 -8.64
C ASP A 159 12.34 7.48 -7.36
N LEU A 160 13.59 7.02 -7.52
CA LEU A 160 14.44 6.59 -6.41
C LEU A 160 15.13 7.77 -5.71
N SER A 161 15.09 8.98 -6.26
CA SER A 161 15.73 10.15 -5.65
C SER A 161 15.16 10.49 -4.26
N TYR A 162 13.89 10.13 -4.01
CA TYR A 162 13.26 10.23 -2.68
C TYR A 162 14.00 9.42 -1.61
N GLN A 163 14.74 8.35 -1.94
CA GLN A 163 15.51 7.58 -0.95
C GLN A 163 16.65 8.38 -0.29
N ARG A 164 17.01 9.57 -0.82
CA ARG A 164 17.84 10.53 -0.08
C ARG A 164 17.23 10.93 1.27
N VAL A 165 15.90 10.99 1.36
CA VAL A 165 15.14 11.40 2.56
C VAL A 165 14.34 10.25 3.18
N PHE A 166 13.78 9.36 2.35
CA PHE A 166 12.92 8.25 2.76
C PHE A 166 13.74 6.97 3.00
N ASP A 167 13.35 6.18 4.01
CA ASP A 167 14.07 4.98 4.47
C ASP A 167 13.72 3.71 3.68
N GLY A 168 12.63 3.74 2.90
CA GLY A 168 12.20 2.61 2.10
C GLY A 168 11.45 3.00 0.84
N HIS A 169 11.17 2.02 -0.01
CA HIS A 169 10.55 2.23 -1.31
C HIS A 169 9.67 1.06 -1.75
N TYR A 170 8.55 1.38 -2.40
CA TYR A 170 7.58 0.41 -2.91
C TYR A 170 6.95 0.90 -4.22
N LEU A 171 6.30 0.00 -4.95
CA LEU A 171 5.50 0.33 -6.13
C LEU A 171 4.02 0.17 -5.77
N TYR A 172 3.24 1.25 -5.66
CA TYR A 172 1.83 1.11 -5.26
C TYR A 172 1.05 0.12 -6.16
N SER A 173 1.26 0.18 -7.48
CA SER A 173 0.74 -0.78 -8.44
C SER A 173 1.86 -1.39 -9.28
N VAL A 174 1.70 -2.68 -9.61
CA VAL A 174 2.52 -3.44 -10.56
C VAL A 174 1.71 -3.95 -11.77
N ALA A 175 0.43 -3.60 -11.86
CA ALA A 175 -0.49 -4.05 -12.91
C ALA A 175 -0.05 -3.62 -14.33
N TRP A 176 0.72 -2.54 -14.45
CA TRP A 176 1.34 -2.08 -15.69
C TRP A 176 2.49 -2.98 -16.21
N SER A 177 2.98 -3.93 -15.40
CA SER A 177 4.10 -4.78 -15.79
C SER A 177 3.67 -5.97 -16.63
N SER A 178 4.28 -6.11 -17.80
CA SER A 178 4.19 -7.31 -18.64
C SER A 178 5.05 -8.48 -18.14
N ASN A 179 5.93 -8.27 -17.15
CA ASN A 179 6.76 -9.32 -16.56
C ASN A 179 7.10 -8.98 -15.09
N LEU A 180 6.25 -9.44 -14.17
CA LEU A 180 6.39 -9.19 -12.73
C LEU A 180 7.75 -9.66 -12.16
N ALA A 181 8.22 -10.85 -12.57
CA ALA A 181 9.49 -11.41 -12.11
C ALA A 181 10.67 -10.49 -12.44
N ARG A 182 10.74 -10.00 -13.69
CA ARG A 182 11.76 -9.03 -14.09
C ARG A 182 11.58 -7.70 -13.37
N THR A 183 10.36 -7.17 -13.31
CA THR A 183 10.07 -5.88 -12.68
C THR A 183 10.49 -5.87 -11.21
N LEU A 184 9.98 -6.80 -10.38
CA LEU A 184 10.26 -6.80 -8.95
C LEU A 184 11.74 -7.08 -8.64
N GLN A 185 12.40 -7.98 -9.38
CA GLN A 185 13.84 -8.18 -9.25
C GLN A 185 14.66 -6.93 -9.66
N ASP A 186 14.30 -6.27 -10.76
CA ASP A 186 15.00 -5.04 -11.20
C ASP A 186 14.82 -3.91 -10.20
N TRP A 187 13.64 -3.80 -9.55
CA TRP A 187 13.40 -2.82 -8.50
C TRP A 187 14.15 -3.11 -7.20
N GLY A 188 14.11 -4.35 -6.69
CA GLY A 188 14.92 -4.73 -5.51
C GLY A 188 16.42 -4.45 -5.72
N ARG A 189 16.97 -4.83 -6.88
CA ARG A 189 18.37 -4.52 -7.26
C ARG A 189 18.65 -3.02 -7.42
N ARG A 190 17.65 -2.19 -7.72
CA ARG A 190 17.81 -0.72 -7.80
C ARG A 190 17.83 -0.09 -6.41
N VAL A 191 16.91 -0.49 -5.51
CA VAL A 191 16.87 -0.03 -4.12
C VAL A 191 18.17 -0.42 -3.41
N GLN A 192 18.59 -1.68 -3.50
CA GLN A 192 19.85 -2.15 -2.94
C GLN A 192 21.06 -1.32 -3.42
N ARG A 193 21.17 -1.09 -4.74
CA ARG A 193 22.28 -0.27 -5.29
C ARG A 193 22.20 1.19 -4.84
N TYR A 194 21.01 1.75 -4.63
CA TYR A 194 20.86 3.10 -4.11
C TYR A 194 21.35 3.18 -2.66
N ALA A 195 20.95 2.23 -1.81
CA ALA A 195 21.44 2.09 -0.43
C ALA A 195 22.97 1.96 -0.37
N GLU A 196 23.57 1.09 -1.20
CA GLU A 196 25.02 0.94 -1.31
C GLU A 196 25.72 2.26 -1.65
N ASN A 197 25.19 3.02 -2.62
CA ASN A 197 25.77 4.29 -3.04
C ASN A 197 25.65 5.39 -1.96
N LEU A 198 24.61 5.33 -1.12
CA LEU A 198 24.36 6.28 -0.04
C LEU A 198 25.06 5.89 1.28
N GLY A 199 25.61 4.67 1.36
CA GLY A 199 26.24 4.15 2.57
C GLY A 199 25.26 3.85 3.73
N THR A 200 23.94 3.90 3.48
CA THR A 200 22.90 3.64 4.49
C THR A 200 21.82 2.69 3.95
N PRO A 201 21.31 1.73 4.74
CA PRO A 201 20.30 0.78 4.28
C PRO A 201 19.03 1.46 3.76
N ARG A 202 18.35 0.83 2.79
CA ARG A 202 17.01 1.21 2.35
C ARG A 202 16.14 -0.01 2.17
N LEU A 203 14.94 0.04 2.74
CA LEU A 203 13.99 -1.06 2.73
C LEU A 203 13.39 -1.23 1.32
N TRP A 204 13.57 -2.40 0.73
CA TRP A 204 12.79 -2.80 -0.45
C TRP A 204 11.50 -3.45 0.00
N VAL A 205 10.36 -2.80 -0.28
CA VAL A 205 9.03 -3.33 0.00
C VAL A 205 8.39 -3.78 -1.31
N ALA A 206 8.40 -5.08 -1.57
CA ALA A 206 7.87 -5.64 -2.80
C ALA A 206 6.33 -5.70 -2.77
N THR A 207 5.70 -5.24 -3.84
CA THR A 207 4.23 -5.24 -3.97
C THR A 207 3.72 -6.49 -4.66
N VAL A 208 2.65 -7.06 -4.12
CA VAL A 208 1.87 -8.15 -4.73
C VAL A 208 0.43 -7.72 -4.92
N MET A 209 -0.21 -8.17 -6.01
CA MET A 209 -1.58 -7.80 -6.37
C MET A 209 -2.31 -9.02 -6.94
N PRO A 210 -3.59 -9.26 -6.59
CA PRO A 210 -4.33 -10.39 -7.12
C PRO A 210 -4.73 -10.22 -8.60
N GLY A 211 -4.77 -8.98 -9.07
CA GLY A 211 -5.06 -8.51 -10.42
C GLY A 211 -5.37 -7.02 -10.36
N TYR A 212 -6.04 -6.50 -11.39
CA TYR A 212 -6.50 -5.10 -11.44
C TYR A 212 -7.69 -5.00 -12.39
N ASP A 213 -8.69 -4.17 -12.09
CA ASP A 213 -9.78 -3.84 -13.01
C ASP A 213 -10.43 -2.52 -12.57
N ASP A 214 -10.13 -1.42 -13.27
CA ASP A 214 -10.80 -0.13 -13.07
C ASP A 214 -11.75 0.23 -14.22
N SER A 215 -12.19 -0.75 -15.02
CA SER A 215 -13.09 -0.56 -16.17
C SER A 215 -14.40 0.15 -15.83
N ARG A 216 -14.88 0.01 -14.58
CA ARG A 216 -16.10 0.62 -14.05
C ARG A 216 -15.91 1.98 -13.38
N SER A 217 -14.67 2.41 -13.15
CA SER A 217 -14.35 3.65 -12.42
C SER A 217 -14.65 4.95 -13.19
N GLY A 218 -15.07 4.87 -14.45
CA GLY A 218 -15.27 6.03 -15.34
C GLY A 218 -13.97 6.70 -15.81
N ARG A 219 -12.79 6.17 -15.49
CA ARG A 219 -11.48 6.71 -15.93
C ARG A 219 -11.27 6.51 -17.43
N ALA A 220 -10.83 7.56 -18.12
CA ALA A 220 -10.62 7.56 -19.58
C ALA A 220 -9.49 6.64 -20.11
N LYS A 221 -8.67 6.07 -19.22
CA LYS A 221 -7.60 5.10 -19.55
C LYS A 221 -7.69 3.87 -18.64
N SER A 222 -8.91 3.40 -18.41
CA SER A 222 -9.13 2.18 -17.63
C SER A 222 -8.58 0.95 -18.34
N PHE A 223 -8.19 -0.06 -17.55
CA PHE A 223 -7.69 -1.33 -18.05
C PHE A 223 -7.92 -2.44 -17.03
N ALA A 224 -7.83 -3.69 -17.48
CA ALA A 224 -7.95 -4.86 -16.63
C ALA A 224 -6.75 -5.80 -16.80
N VAL A 225 -6.36 -6.41 -15.69
CA VAL A 225 -5.39 -7.50 -15.59
C VAL A 225 -6.10 -8.65 -14.88
N ASP A 226 -6.55 -9.61 -15.68
CA ASP A 226 -7.26 -10.79 -15.17
C ASP A 226 -6.43 -11.51 -14.09
N ARG A 227 -7.13 -11.89 -13.01
CA ARG A 227 -6.57 -12.63 -11.89
C ARG A 227 -6.19 -14.06 -12.25
N ARG A 228 -6.73 -14.60 -13.36
CA ARG A 228 -6.48 -15.95 -13.89
C ARG A 228 -6.69 -17.02 -12.82
N ASN A 229 -7.84 -16.97 -12.14
CA ASN A 229 -8.20 -17.85 -11.03
C ASN A 229 -7.16 -17.94 -9.88
N GLY A 230 -6.31 -16.92 -9.72
CA GLY A 230 -5.26 -16.85 -8.71
C GLY A 230 -3.84 -16.99 -9.27
N ASP A 231 -3.65 -17.44 -10.51
CA ASP A 231 -2.32 -17.64 -11.10
C ASP A 231 -1.54 -16.33 -11.25
N TYR A 232 -2.22 -15.21 -11.51
CA TYR A 232 -1.57 -13.90 -11.51
C TYR A 232 -1.03 -13.58 -10.10
N TYR A 233 -1.82 -13.85 -9.05
CA TYR A 233 -1.42 -13.61 -7.66
C TYR A 233 -0.24 -14.51 -7.23
N ARG A 234 -0.31 -15.81 -7.56
CA ARG A 234 0.80 -16.77 -7.32
C ARG A 234 2.08 -16.33 -8.04
N THR A 235 1.95 -15.79 -9.26
CA THR A 235 3.08 -15.23 -10.03
C THR A 235 3.65 -13.99 -9.35
N ALA A 236 2.80 -13.07 -8.88
CA ALA A 236 3.21 -11.87 -8.15
C ALA A 236 3.97 -12.22 -6.85
N TRP A 237 3.47 -13.16 -6.06
CA TRP A 237 4.13 -13.67 -4.86
C TRP A 237 5.49 -14.31 -5.15
N SER A 238 5.55 -15.19 -6.15
CA SER A 238 6.81 -15.83 -6.57
C SER A 238 7.85 -14.79 -7.01
N ALA A 239 7.43 -13.79 -7.78
CA ALA A 239 8.27 -12.67 -8.21
C ALA A 239 8.74 -11.79 -7.03
N ALA A 240 7.86 -11.53 -6.06
CA ALA A 240 8.18 -10.77 -4.86
C ALA A 240 9.22 -11.51 -4.01
N ILE A 241 9.00 -12.79 -3.67
CA ILE A 241 9.96 -13.62 -2.92
C ILE A 241 11.32 -13.66 -3.64
N ALA A 242 11.32 -13.88 -4.96
CA ALA A 242 12.54 -13.90 -5.76
C ALA A 242 13.30 -12.55 -5.82
N SER A 243 12.64 -11.43 -5.52
CA SER A 243 13.28 -10.11 -5.40
C SER A 243 14.00 -9.88 -4.06
N ARG A 244 13.89 -10.83 -3.11
CA ARG A 244 14.50 -10.82 -1.77
C ARG A 244 14.23 -9.51 -0.99
N PRO A 245 12.96 -9.08 -0.85
CA PRO A 245 12.62 -7.82 -0.20
C PRO A 245 12.87 -7.88 1.31
N ASP A 246 12.79 -6.72 1.96
CA ASP A 246 12.69 -6.66 3.42
C ASP A 246 11.25 -7.02 3.83
N TRP A 247 10.25 -6.41 3.19
CA TRP A 247 8.82 -6.67 3.42
C TRP A 247 8.06 -6.92 2.11
N VAL A 248 6.92 -7.61 2.21
CA VAL A 248 5.89 -7.63 1.15
C VAL A 248 4.68 -6.81 1.60
N VAL A 249 4.15 -6.00 0.68
CA VAL A 249 2.87 -5.30 0.80
C VAL A 249 1.88 -5.78 -0.26
N ILE A 250 0.64 -6.03 0.14
CA ILE A 250 -0.46 -6.40 -0.75
C ILE A 250 -1.20 -5.12 -1.15
N THR A 251 -1.29 -4.84 -2.46
CA THR A 251 -2.26 -3.91 -3.02
C THR A 251 -3.40 -4.75 -3.61
N SER A 252 -4.51 -4.94 -2.90
CA SER A 252 -4.87 -4.37 -1.59
C SER A 252 -5.69 -5.36 -0.75
N PHE A 253 -5.96 -5.02 0.52
CA PHE A 253 -7.00 -5.71 1.29
C PHE A 253 -8.36 -5.51 0.61
N ASN A 254 -8.79 -4.26 0.41
CA ASN A 254 -10.16 -3.92 0.00
C ASN A 254 -10.32 -2.71 -0.93
N GLU A 255 -9.40 -2.43 -1.88
CA GLU A 255 -9.66 -1.41 -2.90
C GLU A 255 -10.62 -1.95 -3.97
N TRP A 256 -11.91 -1.62 -3.80
CA TRP A 256 -13.02 -2.11 -4.61
C TRP A 256 -13.16 -1.43 -5.99
N VAL A 257 -12.71 -0.18 -6.14
CA VAL A 257 -12.82 0.59 -7.39
C VAL A 257 -11.77 0.16 -8.42
N GLU A 258 -10.58 -0.25 -7.95
CA GLU A 258 -9.48 -0.71 -8.81
C GLU A 258 -9.43 -2.24 -8.97
N GLY A 259 -10.38 -2.97 -8.38
CA GLY A 259 -10.47 -4.42 -8.53
C GLY A 259 -9.30 -5.19 -7.92
N THR A 260 -8.62 -4.63 -6.91
CA THR A 260 -7.38 -5.20 -6.33
C THR A 260 -7.57 -5.90 -4.98
N MET A 261 -8.80 -5.94 -4.46
CA MET A 261 -9.13 -6.52 -3.15
C MET A 261 -8.77 -8.02 -3.02
N ILE A 262 -8.32 -8.41 -1.82
CA ILE A 262 -8.30 -9.81 -1.37
C ILE A 262 -9.41 -10.13 -0.36
N GLU A 263 -10.15 -9.11 0.10
CA GLU A 263 -11.37 -9.26 0.92
C GLU A 263 -12.39 -10.17 0.21
N PRO A 264 -13.13 -11.03 0.95
CA PRO A 264 -14.10 -11.95 0.36
C PRO A 264 -15.21 -11.25 -0.43
N SER A 265 -15.35 -11.64 -1.70
CA SER A 265 -16.22 -10.97 -2.67
C SER A 265 -17.26 -11.92 -3.27
N ALA A 266 -18.30 -11.36 -3.89
CA ALA A 266 -19.34 -12.14 -4.57
C ALA A 266 -18.78 -13.03 -5.70
N ARG A 267 -17.78 -12.57 -6.46
CA ARG A 267 -17.19 -13.36 -7.55
C ARG A 267 -16.15 -14.40 -7.09
N TYR A 268 -15.42 -14.12 -6.01
CA TYR A 268 -14.23 -14.90 -5.64
C TYR A 268 -14.33 -15.62 -4.29
N GLY A 269 -15.33 -15.30 -3.46
CA GLY A 269 -15.43 -15.80 -2.09
C GLY A 269 -14.14 -15.59 -1.30
N ASP A 270 -13.80 -16.53 -0.43
CA ASP A 270 -12.57 -16.49 0.38
C ASP A 270 -11.30 -16.90 -0.40
N LEU A 271 -11.33 -17.06 -1.73
CA LEU A 271 -10.19 -17.57 -2.52
C LEU A 271 -8.92 -16.77 -2.23
N TYR A 272 -8.97 -15.44 -2.26
CA TYR A 272 -7.79 -14.61 -2.13
C TYR A 272 -7.26 -14.52 -0.70
N LEU A 273 -8.10 -14.59 0.35
CA LEU A 273 -7.62 -14.75 1.73
C LEU A 273 -6.93 -16.11 1.92
N ASN A 274 -7.48 -17.20 1.36
CA ASN A 274 -6.88 -18.53 1.42
C ASN A 274 -5.53 -18.59 0.67
N LEU A 275 -5.44 -17.99 -0.51
CA LEU A 275 -4.18 -17.83 -1.26
C LEU A 275 -3.16 -16.98 -0.48
N THR A 276 -3.62 -15.89 0.14
CA THR A 276 -2.76 -15.02 0.95
C THR A 276 -2.17 -15.82 2.11
N ARG A 277 -2.97 -16.61 2.85
CA ARG A 277 -2.48 -17.48 3.94
C ARG A 277 -1.40 -18.46 3.48
N GLU A 278 -1.61 -19.10 2.33
CA GLU A 278 -0.66 -20.05 1.73
C GLU A 278 0.68 -19.37 1.36
N LEU A 279 0.59 -18.25 0.64
CA LEU A 279 1.76 -17.56 0.06
C LEU A 279 2.50 -16.72 1.12
N ALA A 280 1.79 -16.23 2.14
CA ALA A 280 2.35 -15.63 3.34
C ALA A 280 3.24 -16.61 4.12
N ALA A 281 2.77 -17.85 4.31
CA ALA A 281 3.55 -18.90 4.96
C ALA A 281 4.82 -19.24 4.17
N GLN A 282 4.72 -19.33 2.84
CA GLN A 282 5.88 -19.52 1.95
C GLN A 282 6.88 -18.35 2.06
N PHE A 283 6.40 -17.10 2.02
CA PHE A 283 7.22 -15.90 2.21
C PHE A 283 7.94 -15.95 3.56
N LYS A 284 7.22 -16.08 4.69
CA LYS A 284 7.83 -16.09 6.03
C LYS A 284 8.81 -17.27 6.21
N GLY A 285 8.47 -18.45 5.69
CA GLY A 285 9.35 -19.63 5.69
C GLY A 285 10.68 -19.41 4.96
N SER A 286 10.69 -18.64 3.86
CA SER A 286 11.91 -18.36 3.09
C SER A 286 12.98 -17.57 3.87
N TYR A 287 12.59 -16.83 4.93
CA TYR A 287 13.51 -16.10 5.81
C TYR A 287 13.95 -16.96 7.00
N ALA A 288 13.09 -17.85 7.50
CA ALA A 288 13.48 -18.84 8.51
C ALA A 288 14.62 -19.73 8.00
N SER A 289 14.51 -20.27 6.78
CA SER A 289 15.59 -21.05 6.15
C SER A 289 16.89 -20.26 5.93
N LYS A 290 16.81 -18.93 5.78
CA LYS A 290 18.00 -18.05 5.68
C LYS A 290 18.70 -17.90 7.04
N ALA A 291 17.96 -17.94 8.14
CA ALA A 291 18.50 -17.85 9.51
C ALA A 291 19.09 -19.18 10.02
N THR A 292 18.74 -20.33 9.40
CA THR A 292 19.23 -21.67 9.79
C THR A 292 20.49 -22.11 9.03
N MET A 293 21.01 -21.30 8.10
CA MET A 293 22.36 -21.50 7.57
C MET A 293 23.37 -21.23 8.70
N PRO A 294 24.20 -22.20 9.11
CA PRO A 294 25.17 -21.96 10.16
C PRO A 294 26.17 -20.89 9.71
N THR A 295 26.26 -19.81 10.48
CA THR A 295 27.43 -18.93 10.44
C THR A 295 28.65 -19.79 10.74
N PRO A 296 29.69 -19.83 9.90
CA PRO A 296 30.91 -20.55 10.22
C PRO A 296 31.46 -19.99 11.54
N GLU A 297 31.60 -20.85 12.55
CA GLU A 297 32.19 -20.45 13.83
C GLU A 297 33.61 -19.94 13.57
N MET A 298 33.81 -18.65 13.80
CA MET A 298 35.11 -18.01 13.65
C MET A 298 35.97 -18.39 14.86
N VAL A 299 36.56 -19.58 14.81
CA VAL A 299 37.51 -20.06 15.82
C VAL A 299 38.72 -19.12 15.81
N THR A 300 38.79 -18.25 16.81
CA THR A 300 39.88 -17.29 16.98
C THR A 300 41.16 -18.01 17.40
N GLN A 301 41.98 -18.43 16.43
CA GLN A 301 43.38 -18.78 16.69
C GLN A 301 44.26 -17.55 16.55
N THR A 302 44.93 -17.17 17.64
CA THR A 302 45.87 -16.05 17.66
C THR A 302 47.24 -16.50 17.10
N LEU A 303 47.62 -15.98 15.94
CA LEU A 303 48.98 -16.05 15.40
C LEU A 303 49.63 -14.65 15.44
N PRO A 304 50.95 -14.54 15.66
CA PRO A 304 51.61 -13.26 15.86
C PRO A 304 51.68 -12.43 14.57
N ALA A 305 51.57 -11.12 14.71
CA ALA A 305 51.54 -10.18 13.59
C ALA A 305 52.91 -10.06 12.87
N PRO A 306 52.95 -10.10 11.52
CA PRO A 306 54.14 -9.73 10.77
C PRO A 306 54.27 -8.21 10.63
N SER A 307 55.46 -7.69 10.93
CA SER A 307 55.82 -6.29 10.66
C SER A 307 55.95 -6.05 9.15
N ILE A 308 55.34 -4.97 8.63
CA ILE A 308 55.46 -4.60 7.21
C ILE A 308 56.40 -3.40 7.04
N THR A 309 57.49 -3.61 6.29
CA THR A 309 58.36 -2.54 5.78
C THR A 309 58.78 -2.87 4.34
N ARG A 310 58.27 -2.11 3.36
CA ARG A 310 58.86 -1.74 2.03
C ARG A 310 57.75 -1.18 1.14
N SER A 311 57.87 0.08 0.68
CA SER A 311 58.63 0.58 -0.49
C SER A 311 57.84 0.49 -1.79
N ALA A 312 57.62 1.65 -2.40
CA ALA A 312 57.08 1.76 -3.75
C ALA A 312 58.10 1.28 -4.79
N VAL A 313 57.62 0.56 -5.79
CA VAL A 313 58.32 0.32 -7.07
C VAL A 313 57.28 0.47 -8.17
N ALA A 314 57.66 1.13 -9.27
CA ALA A 314 56.84 1.24 -10.47
C ALA A 314 57.60 0.63 -11.66
N MET A 315 56.90 -0.14 -12.49
CA MET A 315 56.77 0.06 -13.96
C MET A 315 56.26 -1.22 -14.67
N ALA A 316 55.68 -1.01 -15.86
CA ALA A 316 55.24 -1.98 -16.87
C ALA A 316 53.93 -2.75 -16.61
N ASP A 317 52.78 -2.19 -17.04
CA ASP A 317 51.61 -3.04 -17.41
C ASP A 317 50.49 -2.38 -18.28
N GLY A 318 50.78 -2.01 -19.53
CA GLY A 318 49.75 -1.68 -20.55
C GLY A 318 49.01 -0.33 -20.42
N PRO A 319 48.06 -0.02 -21.33
CA PRO A 319 47.20 1.16 -21.23
C PRO A 319 46.06 0.94 -20.22
N TYR A 320 45.65 2.02 -19.56
CA TYR A 320 44.58 2.02 -18.56
C TYR A 320 43.42 2.92 -18.97
N VAL A 321 42.24 2.68 -18.41
CA VAL A 321 41.13 3.63 -18.41
C VAL A 321 40.85 4.11 -17.00
N ARG A 322 40.70 5.43 -16.83
CA ARG A 322 40.20 6.06 -15.61
C ARG A 322 38.75 6.48 -15.80
N ALA A 323 37.86 6.07 -14.92
CA ALA A 323 36.47 6.45 -15.01
C ALA A 323 36.28 7.95 -14.66
N GLN A 324 35.83 8.76 -15.62
CA GLN A 324 35.54 10.19 -15.40
C GLN A 324 34.25 10.38 -14.59
N VAL A 325 33.33 9.43 -14.73
CA VAL A 325 32.12 9.22 -13.91
C VAL A 325 31.97 7.72 -13.67
N THR A 326 31.24 7.30 -12.63
CA THR A 326 31.02 5.86 -12.35
C THR A 326 30.37 5.16 -13.57
N VAL A 327 31.16 4.35 -14.28
CA VAL A 327 30.79 3.71 -15.55
C VAL A 327 30.37 2.27 -15.32
N ARG A 328 29.47 1.79 -16.18
CA ARG A 328 28.92 0.43 -16.12
C ARG A 328 29.81 -0.52 -16.92
N ILE A 329 30.24 -1.60 -16.29
CA ILE A 329 30.98 -2.69 -16.94
C ILE A 329 29.94 -3.69 -17.49
N ARG A 330 30.11 -4.12 -18.74
CA ARG A 330 29.20 -5.03 -19.45
C ARG A 330 29.92 -6.28 -19.96
N SER A 331 29.16 -7.32 -20.30
CA SER A 331 29.72 -8.55 -20.91
C SER A 331 30.05 -8.40 -22.39
N GLY A 332 29.76 -7.25 -23.02
CA GLY A 332 30.08 -6.97 -24.42
C GLY A 332 30.03 -5.48 -24.77
N PRO A 333 30.57 -5.09 -25.94
CA PRO A 333 30.84 -3.70 -26.35
C PRO A 333 29.59 -2.94 -26.86
N ASP A 334 28.45 -3.06 -26.17
CA ASP A 334 27.25 -2.27 -26.44
C ASP A 334 26.32 -2.20 -25.20
N ILE A 335 25.40 -1.22 -25.19
CA ILE A 335 24.38 -1.06 -24.15
C ILE A 335 23.36 -2.20 -24.05
N THR A 336 23.21 -3.04 -25.08
CA THR A 336 22.35 -4.24 -25.08
C THR A 336 22.93 -5.38 -24.25
N PHE A 337 24.25 -5.53 -24.14
CA PHE A 337 24.88 -6.61 -23.38
C PHE A 337 24.63 -6.50 -21.86
N PRO A 338 24.42 -7.61 -21.14
CA PRO A 338 24.29 -7.64 -19.69
C PRO A 338 25.35 -6.82 -18.95
N ARG A 339 24.96 -6.19 -17.83
CA ARG A 339 25.89 -5.48 -16.94
C ARG A 339 26.48 -6.49 -15.96
N ILE A 340 27.81 -6.51 -15.86
CA ILE A 340 28.55 -7.43 -15.00
C ILE A 340 29.27 -6.70 -13.84
N GLY A 341 29.38 -5.38 -13.88
CA GLY A 341 30.01 -4.60 -12.81
C GLY A 341 29.86 -3.08 -12.95
N ARG A 342 30.61 -2.36 -12.11
CA ARG A 342 30.83 -0.91 -12.18
C ARG A 342 32.32 -0.62 -11.98
N LEU A 343 32.83 0.41 -12.65
CA LEU A 343 34.13 1.02 -12.37
C LEU A 343 33.81 2.40 -11.78
N ALA A 344 34.20 2.63 -10.52
CA ALA A 344 33.82 3.85 -9.79
C ALA A 344 34.55 5.08 -10.34
N GLN A 345 33.97 6.28 -10.19
CA GLN A 345 34.65 7.53 -10.59
C GLN A 345 36.04 7.64 -9.96
N GLY A 346 37.05 7.96 -10.79
CA GLY A 346 38.47 8.00 -10.40
C GLY A 346 39.17 6.63 -10.37
N GLU A 347 38.41 5.52 -10.31
CA GLU A 347 38.96 4.16 -10.36
C GLU A 347 39.56 3.87 -11.75
N GLN A 348 40.63 3.07 -11.76
CA GLN A 348 41.37 2.71 -12.97
C GLN A 348 41.29 1.21 -13.22
N ALA A 349 41.23 0.83 -14.49
CA ALA A 349 41.28 -0.57 -14.94
C ALA A 349 42.20 -0.72 -16.14
N LYS A 350 42.93 -1.85 -16.19
CA LYS A 350 43.84 -2.19 -17.29
C LYS A 350 43.03 -2.54 -18.53
N VAL A 351 43.37 -1.96 -19.68
CA VAL A 351 42.71 -2.22 -20.97
C VAL A 351 43.46 -3.34 -21.69
N LEU A 352 42.71 -4.33 -22.18
CA LEU A 352 43.23 -5.52 -22.84
C LEU A 352 42.83 -5.60 -24.33
N ALA A 353 41.68 -5.01 -24.71
CA ALA A 353 41.21 -4.98 -26.09
C ALA A 353 40.25 -3.80 -26.35
N ARG A 354 39.81 -3.65 -27.60
CA ARG A 354 38.78 -2.67 -28.01
C ARG A 354 37.81 -3.27 -29.02
N ASN A 355 36.66 -2.63 -29.24
CA ASN A 355 35.87 -2.90 -30.44
C ASN A 355 36.47 -2.16 -31.66
N SER A 356 36.06 -2.51 -32.88
CA SER A 356 36.57 -1.95 -34.14
C SER A 356 36.49 -0.43 -34.21
N LYS A 357 35.48 0.17 -33.58
CA LYS A 357 35.23 1.62 -33.53
C LYS A 357 35.93 2.35 -32.38
N ALA A 358 36.65 1.64 -31.50
CA ALA A 358 37.21 2.15 -30.25
C ALA A 358 36.21 2.89 -29.33
N SER A 359 34.91 2.62 -29.47
CA SER A 359 33.84 3.21 -28.64
C SER A 359 33.63 2.44 -27.33
N TRP A 360 34.22 1.25 -27.22
CA TRP A 360 34.25 0.43 -26.01
C TRP A 360 35.64 -0.19 -25.81
N TRP A 361 36.07 -0.20 -24.55
CA TRP A 361 37.31 -0.79 -24.06
C TRP A 361 37.01 -2.06 -23.29
N GLN A 362 37.70 -3.16 -23.62
CA GLN A 362 37.68 -4.36 -22.80
C GLN A 362 38.73 -4.21 -21.71
N ILE A 363 38.31 -4.38 -20.46
CA ILE A 363 39.11 -4.24 -19.26
C ILE A 363 39.15 -5.53 -18.46
N GLU A 364 40.22 -5.69 -17.68
CA GLU A 364 40.20 -6.53 -16.49
C GLU A 364 39.37 -5.85 -15.41
N VAL A 365 38.37 -6.54 -14.85
CA VAL A 365 37.46 -5.97 -13.87
C VAL A 365 38.11 -5.95 -12.48
N PRO A 366 38.34 -4.78 -11.84
CA PRO A 366 39.04 -4.72 -10.56
C PRO A 366 38.43 -5.66 -9.50
N ARG A 367 39.29 -6.46 -8.84
CA ARG A 367 38.93 -7.43 -7.80
C ARG A 367 38.08 -8.62 -8.28
N SER A 368 38.00 -8.88 -9.58
CA SER A 368 37.46 -10.13 -10.12
C SER A 368 38.26 -10.58 -11.33
N ASN A 369 38.61 -11.87 -11.43
CA ASN A 369 39.38 -12.41 -12.57
C ASN A 369 38.50 -12.59 -13.82
N THR A 370 37.65 -11.60 -14.13
CA THR A 370 36.71 -11.60 -15.24
C THR A 370 36.95 -10.40 -16.15
N LEU A 371 36.68 -10.59 -17.45
CA LEU A 371 36.79 -9.53 -18.44
C LEU A 371 35.47 -8.83 -18.64
N GLY A 372 35.51 -7.52 -18.83
CA GLY A 372 34.33 -6.69 -19.02
C GLY A 372 34.57 -5.52 -19.96
N TRP A 373 33.49 -4.86 -20.36
CA TRP A 373 33.50 -3.79 -21.35
C TRP A 373 32.97 -2.49 -20.76
N VAL A 374 33.73 -1.40 -20.91
CA VAL A 374 33.33 -0.03 -20.54
C VAL A 374 33.29 0.87 -21.77
N SER A 375 32.35 1.82 -21.79
CA SER A 375 32.21 2.73 -22.93
C SER A 375 33.24 3.86 -22.85
N ALA A 376 33.91 4.12 -23.96
CA ALA A 376 34.91 5.18 -24.10
C ALA A 376 34.35 6.58 -23.79
N ALA A 377 33.03 6.79 -23.90
CA ALA A 377 32.39 8.08 -23.64
C ALA A 377 32.35 8.51 -22.15
N PHE A 378 32.74 7.63 -21.22
CA PHE A 378 32.70 7.90 -19.77
C PHE A 378 34.04 7.62 -19.07
N VAL A 379 35.10 7.35 -19.83
CA VAL A 379 36.43 7.02 -19.32
C VAL A 379 37.51 7.79 -20.07
N GLU A 380 38.52 8.24 -19.34
CA GLU A 380 39.75 8.79 -19.88
C GLU A 380 40.72 7.63 -20.17
N LEU A 381 41.26 7.55 -21.40
CA LEU A 381 42.31 6.59 -21.73
C LEU A 381 43.67 7.15 -21.31
N LEU A 382 44.43 6.38 -20.54
CA LEU A 382 45.77 6.70 -20.06
C LEU A 382 46.78 5.72 -20.68
N GLY A 383 47.51 6.18 -21.68
CA GLY A 383 48.48 5.39 -22.45
C GLY A 383 48.08 5.17 -23.91
N ASP A 384 48.92 4.46 -24.68
CA ASP A 384 48.69 4.19 -26.10
C ASP A 384 47.80 2.95 -26.31
N ALA A 385 46.65 3.16 -26.97
CA ALA A 385 45.71 2.12 -27.37
C ALA A 385 45.89 1.64 -28.84
N GLY A 386 46.81 2.23 -29.60
CA GLY A 386 46.97 1.98 -31.04
C GLY A 386 47.30 0.53 -31.40
N ARG A 387 47.87 -0.24 -30.44
CA ARG A 387 48.25 -1.65 -30.60
C ARG A 387 47.30 -2.65 -29.91
N LEU A 388 46.17 -2.21 -29.35
CA LEU A 388 45.22 -3.11 -28.70
C LEU A 388 44.49 -4.00 -29.71
N PRO A 389 44.32 -5.32 -29.42
CA PRO A 389 43.56 -6.23 -30.26
C PRO A 389 42.10 -5.80 -30.38
N VAL A 390 41.50 -6.10 -31.54
CA VAL A 390 40.09 -5.82 -31.81
C VAL A 390 39.27 -7.07 -31.54
N VAL A 391 38.25 -6.95 -30.69
CA VAL A 391 37.31 -8.02 -30.34
C VAL A 391 35.89 -7.55 -30.64
N GLU A 392 35.16 -8.33 -31.44
CA GLU A 392 33.76 -8.09 -31.80
C GLU A 392 32.87 -9.18 -31.20
N LEU A 393 31.74 -8.79 -30.61
CA LEU A 393 30.72 -9.69 -30.08
C LEU A 393 29.37 -9.29 -30.69
N SER A 394 28.70 -10.25 -31.33
CA SER A 394 27.46 -10.00 -32.06
C SER A 394 26.31 -9.53 -31.16
N THR A 395 25.71 -8.39 -31.48
CA THR A 395 24.47 -7.93 -30.86
C THR A 395 23.26 -8.66 -31.45
N ALA A 396 22.59 -9.46 -30.61
CA ALA A 396 21.41 -10.22 -31.03
C ALA A 396 20.17 -9.32 -31.18
N THR A 397 20.02 -8.73 -32.38
CA THR A 397 18.76 -8.12 -32.81
C THR A 397 17.74 -9.22 -33.15
N PRO A 398 16.50 -9.21 -32.62
CA PRO A 398 15.50 -10.21 -32.99
C PRO A 398 15.07 -10.01 -34.45
N ARG A 399 15.55 -10.85 -35.36
CA ARG A 399 15.02 -10.94 -36.72
C ARG A 399 13.84 -11.90 -36.71
N VAL A 400 12.62 -11.38 -36.83
CA VAL A 400 11.44 -12.22 -37.06
C VAL A 400 11.59 -12.89 -38.43
N SER A 401 11.60 -14.22 -38.45
CA SER A 401 11.50 -15.04 -39.66
C SER A 401 10.40 -16.07 -39.42
N PRO A 402 9.39 -16.19 -40.29
CA PRO A 402 8.30 -17.13 -40.08
C PRO A 402 8.71 -18.53 -40.58
N GLU A 403 9.13 -19.41 -39.66
CA GLU A 403 9.21 -20.84 -39.96
C GLU A 403 7.86 -21.52 -39.72
N ILE A 404 7.30 -22.07 -40.78
CA ILE A 404 6.09 -22.89 -40.74
C ILE A 404 6.48 -24.29 -40.27
N ASN A 405 6.30 -24.57 -38.99
CA ASN A 405 6.44 -25.92 -38.45
C ASN A 405 5.12 -26.68 -38.53
N THR A 406 4.96 -27.48 -39.59
CA THR A 406 3.93 -28.51 -39.73
C THR A 406 4.20 -29.69 -38.80
N ALA A 407 3.81 -29.55 -37.53
CA ALA A 407 3.79 -30.64 -36.55
C ALA A 407 2.38 -30.84 -35.99
N THR A 408 1.74 -31.95 -36.35
CA THR A 408 0.39 -32.32 -35.90
C THR A 408 0.36 -32.61 -34.41
N PRO A 409 -0.46 -31.94 -33.58
CA PRO A 409 -0.58 -32.26 -32.17
C PRO A 409 -1.39 -33.55 -31.97
N THR A 410 -0.80 -34.55 -31.29
CA THR A 410 -1.53 -35.73 -30.82
C THR A 410 -2.47 -35.35 -29.69
N VAL A 411 -3.78 -35.48 -29.90
CA VAL A 411 -4.81 -35.16 -28.91
C VAL A 411 -4.95 -36.29 -27.89
N THR A 412 -4.45 -36.09 -26.67
CA THR A 412 -4.82 -36.91 -25.51
C THR A 412 -6.21 -36.49 -25.03
N ARG A 413 -7.24 -37.29 -25.30
CA ARG A 413 -8.60 -37.06 -24.79
C ARG A 413 -8.70 -37.52 -23.34
N TYR A 414 -9.12 -36.61 -22.45
CA TYR A 414 -9.63 -36.98 -21.13
C TYR A 414 -11.15 -37.19 -21.23
N THR A 415 -11.62 -38.40 -20.95
CA THR A 415 -13.05 -38.70 -20.86
C THR A 415 -13.56 -38.35 -19.46
N VAL A 416 -14.37 -37.30 -19.35
CA VAL A 416 -15.07 -36.95 -18.10
C VAL A 416 -16.43 -37.64 -18.10
N THR A 417 -16.57 -38.70 -17.30
CA THR A 417 -17.86 -39.37 -17.10
C THR A 417 -18.69 -38.62 -16.07
N SER A 418 -19.64 -37.81 -16.53
CA SER A 418 -20.69 -37.21 -15.70
C SER A 418 -21.86 -38.19 -15.54
N THR A 419 -22.36 -38.38 -14.31
CA THR A 419 -23.52 -39.25 -14.05
C THR A 419 -24.48 -38.62 -13.02
N ALA A 420 -25.78 -38.72 -13.32
CA ALA A 420 -26.94 -38.52 -12.44
C ALA A 420 -27.40 -37.08 -12.10
N THR A 421 -28.18 -36.51 -13.02
CA THR A 421 -29.28 -35.55 -12.76
C THR A 421 -30.37 -36.17 -11.88
N ARG A 422 -31.04 -35.38 -11.02
CA ARG A 422 -32.48 -35.59 -10.73
C ARG A 422 -33.21 -34.28 -10.44
N THR A 423 -34.22 -33.99 -11.27
CA THR A 423 -35.10 -32.81 -11.21
C THR A 423 -36.21 -33.00 -10.18
N PRO A 424 -36.64 -31.95 -9.43
CA PRO A 424 -37.93 -31.94 -8.75
C PRO A 424 -39.02 -31.37 -9.68
N ALA A 425 -40.09 -32.12 -9.90
CA ALA A 425 -41.30 -31.65 -10.57
C ALA A 425 -42.38 -31.27 -9.53
N LEU A 426 -43.16 -30.23 -9.84
CA LEU A 426 -44.30 -29.80 -9.04
C LEU A 426 -45.47 -30.79 -9.18
N THR A 427 -46.02 -31.25 -8.07
CA THR A 427 -47.37 -31.87 -8.02
C THR A 427 -48.13 -31.35 -6.81
N ARG A 428 -49.39 -30.97 -7.04
CA ARG A 428 -50.33 -30.40 -6.06
C ARG A 428 -51.18 -31.51 -5.44
N THR A 429 -51.17 -31.66 -4.11
CA THR A 429 -52.15 -32.51 -3.40
C THR A 429 -52.62 -31.91 -2.07
N VAL A 430 -53.88 -31.48 -2.09
CA VAL A 430 -54.94 -31.52 -1.05
C VAL A 430 -54.54 -31.67 0.43
N THR A 431 -54.99 -30.69 1.23
CA THR A 431 -55.06 -30.73 2.71
C THR A 431 -56.10 -31.75 3.20
N VAL A 432 -55.75 -32.54 4.21
CA VAL A 432 -56.72 -33.22 5.10
C VAL A 432 -56.28 -32.99 6.53
N GLU A 433 -57.15 -32.41 7.35
CA GLU A 433 -56.92 -32.24 8.79
C GLU A 433 -57.13 -33.57 9.54
N ALA A 434 -56.25 -33.87 10.49
CA ALA A 434 -56.50 -34.88 11.52
C ALA A 434 -55.84 -34.44 12.84
N THR A 435 -56.69 -34.14 13.82
CA THR A 435 -56.32 -33.71 15.17
C THR A 435 -55.55 -34.80 15.93
N MET A 436 -54.49 -34.44 16.67
CA MET A 436 -54.01 -35.25 17.79
C MET A 436 -53.83 -34.42 19.06
N VAL A 437 -54.10 -35.08 20.19
CA VAL A 437 -54.41 -34.48 21.49
C VAL A 437 -53.16 -34.44 22.37
N VAL A 438 -53.02 -33.38 23.15
CA VAL A 438 -51.95 -33.20 24.16
C VAL A 438 -52.26 -34.02 25.41
N SER A 439 -51.25 -34.72 25.94
CA SER A 439 -51.26 -35.30 27.29
C SER A 439 -49.88 -35.11 27.95
N LEU A 440 -49.86 -34.75 29.23
CA LEU A 440 -48.66 -34.30 29.97
C LEU A 440 -48.38 -35.16 31.23
N THR A 441 -47.09 -35.48 31.44
CA THR A 441 -46.42 -35.76 32.75
C THR A 441 -46.85 -37.01 33.57
N PRO A 442 -46.10 -37.43 34.64
CA PRO A 442 -44.77 -36.96 35.12
C PRO A 442 -43.71 -38.06 35.50
N ALA A 443 -42.46 -37.59 35.62
CA ALA A 443 -41.40 -37.91 36.61
C ALA A 443 -40.94 -39.36 36.96
N GLY A 444 -39.60 -39.51 37.05
CA GLY A 444 -38.89 -40.59 37.74
C GLY A 444 -37.40 -40.25 37.92
N SER A 445 -36.76 -40.61 39.04
CA SER A 445 -35.40 -40.14 39.40
C SER A 445 -34.45 -41.23 39.92
N SER A 446 -33.15 -41.14 39.58
CA SER A 446 -31.97 -41.64 40.32
C SER A 446 -30.72 -41.28 39.46
N ARG A 447 -29.65 -40.61 39.91
CA ARG A 447 -28.68 -40.77 41.03
C ARG A 447 -27.57 -41.80 40.76
N ARG A 448 -26.35 -41.28 40.47
CA ARG A 448 -24.96 -41.81 40.63
C ARG A 448 -24.69 -43.33 40.54
N THR A 449 -23.68 -43.73 39.75
CA THR A 449 -22.30 -44.03 40.25
C THR A 449 -21.26 -44.15 39.11
N SER A 450 -20.00 -44.40 39.48
CA SER A 450 -18.74 -44.14 38.77
C SER A 450 -18.26 -45.19 37.73
N SER A 451 -17.22 -44.75 36.99
CA SER A 451 -16.00 -45.50 36.59
C SER A 451 -16.10 -46.68 35.62
N ALA A 452 -15.52 -46.49 34.42
CA ALA A 452 -14.50 -47.37 33.86
C ALA A 452 -13.59 -46.59 32.88
N GLN A 453 -12.28 -46.87 32.90
CA GLN A 453 -11.30 -46.21 32.02
C GLN A 453 -11.36 -46.75 30.58
N ARG A 454 -11.03 -45.90 29.61
CA ARG A 454 -10.34 -46.37 28.40
C ARG A 454 -9.29 -45.35 27.98
N GLN A 455 -8.02 -45.76 28.01
CA GLN A 455 -6.93 -44.96 27.48
C GLN A 455 -7.05 -44.87 25.95
N THR A 456 -6.92 -43.65 25.42
CA THR A 456 -6.47 -43.42 24.04
C THR A 456 -5.39 -42.34 24.07
N THR A 457 -4.25 -42.64 23.47
CA THR A 457 -3.05 -41.80 23.49
C THR A 457 -3.20 -40.58 22.57
N GLY A 458 -3.48 -39.42 23.14
CA GLY A 458 -3.45 -38.12 22.44
C GLY A 458 -2.12 -37.40 22.67
N ARG A 459 -1.28 -37.31 21.63
CA ARG A 459 0.03 -36.65 21.69
C ARG A 459 -0.14 -35.15 21.39
N THR A 460 -0.19 -34.31 22.42
CA THR A 460 -0.25 -32.85 22.28
C THR A 460 1.05 -32.31 21.69
N PRO A 461 1.04 -31.53 20.59
CA PRO A 461 2.21 -30.75 20.17
C PRO A 461 2.36 -29.55 21.10
N ALA A 462 3.52 -29.39 21.73
CA ALA A 462 3.87 -28.16 22.43
C ALA A 462 3.99 -27.01 21.42
N ALA A 463 3.44 -25.84 21.76
CA ALA A 463 3.60 -24.64 20.95
C ALA A 463 5.02 -24.07 21.13
N THR A 464 5.91 -24.32 20.18
CA THR A 464 7.24 -23.73 20.14
C THR A 464 7.15 -22.25 19.80
N VAL A 465 7.47 -21.38 20.76
CA VAL A 465 7.57 -19.92 20.55
C VAL A 465 8.90 -19.60 19.85
N PRO A 466 8.90 -18.95 18.67
CA PRO A 466 10.12 -18.51 18.02
C PRO A 466 10.71 -17.23 18.68
N PRO A 467 12.04 -17.04 18.67
CA PRO A 467 12.71 -16.08 19.55
C PRO A 467 12.78 -14.66 18.97
N PHE A 468 11.76 -13.82 19.21
CA PHE A 468 11.81 -12.37 18.95
C PHE A 468 10.99 -11.52 19.94
N ILE A 469 11.03 -11.84 21.24
CA ILE A 469 10.62 -10.93 22.32
C ILE A 469 11.59 -11.09 23.50
N THR A 470 12.21 -9.99 23.94
CA THR A 470 12.93 -9.95 25.22
C THR A 470 11.94 -9.55 26.32
N PRO A 471 11.64 -10.39 27.33
CA PRO A 471 10.86 -9.97 28.48
C PRO A 471 11.69 -9.03 29.36
N LEU A 472 11.10 -7.95 29.84
CA LEU A 472 11.71 -7.15 30.91
C LEU A 472 11.40 -7.82 32.25
N ASP A 473 12.44 -8.17 32.99
CA ASP A 473 12.35 -8.76 34.33
C ASP A 473 11.86 -7.71 35.34
N THR A 474 10.79 -8.00 36.08
CA THR A 474 10.24 -7.16 37.16
C THR A 474 10.38 -7.80 38.53
N SER A 475 11.53 -8.42 38.80
CA SER A 475 11.98 -8.77 40.15
C SER A 475 12.50 -7.54 40.93
N VAL A 476 11.61 -6.67 41.38
CA VAL A 476 11.96 -5.62 42.36
C VAL A 476 11.78 -6.15 43.78
N THR A 477 12.90 -6.44 44.42
CA THR A 477 13.02 -6.80 45.84
C THR A 477 12.50 -5.66 46.74
N ALA A 478 11.60 -5.97 47.67
CA ALA A 478 11.08 -4.98 48.63
C ALA A 478 12.11 -4.62 49.72
N PRO A 479 12.33 -3.33 50.04
CA PRO A 479 12.94 -2.90 51.30
C PRO A 479 11.88 -2.82 52.44
N PRO A 480 12.30 -2.85 53.72
CA PRO A 480 11.40 -3.10 54.84
C PRO A 480 10.55 -1.90 55.26
N SER A 481 9.39 -2.21 55.83
CA SER A 481 8.44 -1.27 56.42
C SER A 481 8.92 -0.69 57.75
N THR A 482 8.92 0.64 57.89
CA THR A 482 8.92 1.34 59.18
C THR A 482 7.55 1.94 59.48
N THR A 483 7.09 1.75 60.71
CA THR A 483 5.74 2.09 61.17
C THR A 483 5.70 3.45 61.87
N THR A 484 4.81 4.38 61.48
CA THR A 484 4.27 5.41 62.41
C THR A 484 2.90 5.96 61.95
N ASP A 485 1.89 5.73 62.79
CA ASP A 485 0.67 6.51 63.13
C ASP A 485 -0.06 7.45 62.14
N ILE A 486 -1.23 6.98 61.67
CA ILE A 486 -2.60 7.45 62.01
C ILE A 486 -2.74 8.93 62.48
N PRO A 487 -3.65 9.76 61.90
CA PRO A 487 -5.09 9.46 61.93
C PRO A 487 -5.95 9.69 60.67
N ARG A 488 -7.06 8.93 60.62
CA ARG A 488 -8.19 9.11 59.70
C ARG A 488 -8.96 10.39 60.04
N VAL A 489 -9.40 11.11 59.00
CA VAL A 489 -10.62 11.91 59.02
C VAL A 489 -11.50 11.45 57.85
N THR A 490 -12.78 11.21 58.11
CA THR A 490 -13.77 10.80 57.12
C THR A 490 -14.72 11.96 56.84
N MET A 491 -14.91 12.34 55.57
CA MET A 491 -16.05 13.14 55.14
C MET A 491 -16.55 12.75 53.75
N LEU A 492 -17.87 12.84 53.59
CA LEU A 492 -18.65 12.50 52.40
C LEU A 492 -18.68 13.66 51.38
N PRO A 493 -19.00 13.39 50.10
CA PRO A 493 -19.03 14.42 49.06
C PRO A 493 -20.34 15.23 49.02
N GLN A 494 -20.22 16.52 48.74
CA GLN A 494 -21.29 17.40 48.25
C GLN A 494 -20.70 18.36 47.19
N PRO A 495 -21.48 18.79 46.18
CA PRO A 495 -20.97 19.53 45.02
C PRO A 495 -20.85 21.04 45.29
N ARG A 496 -20.14 21.75 44.42
CA ARG A 496 -20.21 23.23 44.33
C ARG A 496 -20.35 23.70 42.90
N GLU A 497 -21.18 24.74 42.77
CA GLU A 497 -21.57 25.39 41.52
C GLU A 497 -20.53 26.38 41.00
N LEU A 498 -20.78 26.86 39.78
CA LEU A 498 -20.08 27.95 39.13
C LEU A 498 -20.23 29.28 39.89
N LEU A 499 -19.20 30.12 39.79
CA LEU A 499 -19.37 31.57 39.71
C LEU A 499 -18.47 32.12 38.60
N ALA A 500 -19.01 33.05 37.84
CA ALA A 500 -18.36 33.70 36.70
C ALA A 500 -17.84 35.09 37.06
N GLU A 501 -16.94 35.64 36.26
CA GLU A 501 -16.79 37.09 36.16
C GLU A 501 -16.65 37.52 34.69
N VAL A 502 -17.33 38.61 34.34
CA VAL A 502 -17.52 39.12 32.97
C VAL A 502 -16.96 40.53 32.91
N LYS A 503 -16.38 40.91 31.75
CA LYS A 503 -16.20 42.33 31.38
C LYS A 503 -16.96 42.66 30.10
N THR A 504 -17.76 43.71 30.21
CA THR A 504 -18.72 44.29 29.24
C THR A 504 -18.00 45.16 28.19
N LEU A 505 -18.59 45.56 27.05
CA LEU A 505 -19.72 46.50 26.90
C LEU A 505 -20.31 46.53 25.47
N THR A 506 -21.65 46.66 25.40
CA THR A 506 -22.50 47.39 24.40
C THR A 506 -22.39 47.07 22.89
N SER A 507 -23.45 46.95 22.09
CA SER A 507 -24.93 47.03 22.27
C SER A 507 -25.60 46.38 21.00
N ALA A 508 -26.91 46.36 20.73
CA ALA A 508 -28.08 47.07 21.25
C ALA A 508 -29.41 46.24 21.21
N GLU A 509 -30.53 46.89 20.90
CA GLU A 509 -31.92 46.47 21.19
C GLU A 509 -32.67 45.67 20.10
N PRO A 510 -33.66 44.86 20.53
CA PRO A 510 -34.91 44.63 19.78
C PRO A 510 -36.19 44.66 20.66
N SER A 511 -37.33 45.13 20.14
CA SER A 511 -38.73 44.88 20.61
C SER A 511 -39.77 45.73 19.83
N PRO A 512 -41.11 45.53 19.93
CA PRO A 512 -41.86 44.59 20.79
C PRO A 512 -42.89 43.67 20.07
N ILE A 513 -43.59 42.89 20.90
CA ILE A 513 -44.63 41.87 20.63
C ILE A 513 -46.04 42.49 20.53
N ALA A 514 -46.98 41.81 19.83
CA ALA A 514 -48.41 41.88 20.15
C ALA A 514 -49.14 40.53 19.89
N THR A 515 -50.04 40.17 20.80
CA THR A 515 -50.89 38.96 20.79
C THR A 515 -52.36 39.37 20.76
N VAL A 516 -53.30 38.56 20.22
CA VAL A 516 -54.73 38.47 20.66
C VAL A 516 -55.45 37.30 19.96
N SER A 517 -56.61 36.89 20.49
CA SER A 517 -57.25 35.57 20.34
C SER A 517 -58.55 35.52 19.48
N ALA A 518 -58.80 34.31 18.91
CA ALA A 518 -60.05 33.61 18.56
C ALA A 518 -61.39 34.31 18.22
N TYR A 519 -62.10 33.79 17.18
CA TYR A 519 -63.58 33.72 17.13
C TYR A 519 -64.13 32.63 16.16
N HIS A 520 -65.08 31.82 16.68
CA HIS A 520 -66.24 31.08 16.08
C HIS A 520 -66.18 30.14 14.83
N SER A 521 -67.12 29.18 14.83
CA SER A 521 -67.48 28.14 13.81
C SER A 521 -68.98 28.32 13.39
N PRO A 522 -69.75 27.36 12.77
CA PRO A 522 -69.49 26.13 11.99
C PRO A 522 -70.42 25.94 10.72
N LEU A 523 -70.43 24.72 10.11
CA LEU A 523 -71.52 24.01 9.36
C LEU A 523 -71.52 23.86 7.80
N GLU A 524 -71.51 22.58 7.39
CA GLU A 524 -72.29 21.80 6.37
C GLU A 524 -72.72 22.33 4.96
N GLY A 525 -72.70 21.42 3.95
CA GLY A 525 -73.65 21.47 2.80
C GLY A 525 -73.23 20.89 1.42
N ASN A 526 -73.83 19.77 1.02
CA ASN A 526 -73.93 19.08 -0.30
C ASN A 526 -73.51 19.75 -1.65
N GLY A 527 -73.11 18.89 -2.63
CA GLY A 527 -73.00 19.21 -4.08
C GLY A 527 -74.36 19.16 -4.85
N PRO A 528 -74.43 19.02 -6.21
CA PRO A 528 -73.43 18.45 -7.14
C PRO A 528 -73.29 19.14 -8.54
N THR A 529 -72.65 18.43 -9.49
CA THR A 529 -72.58 18.64 -10.98
C THR A 529 -71.45 19.50 -11.58
N GLY A 530 -70.91 19.04 -12.72
CA GLY A 530 -69.91 19.75 -13.54
C GLY A 530 -68.65 18.91 -13.86
N LYS A 531 -68.52 18.39 -15.10
CA LYS A 531 -67.31 17.67 -15.56
C LYS A 531 -66.30 18.63 -16.22
N VAL A 532 -65.03 18.19 -16.25
CA VAL A 532 -63.97 18.37 -17.30
C VAL A 532 -62.66 19.02 -16.82
N ALA A 533 -61.55 18.45 -17.32
CA ALA A 533 -60.15 18.90 -17.30
C ALA A 533 -59.39 18.92 -15.95
N ILE A 534 -58.66 17.83 -15.68
CA ILE A 534 -57.60 17.80 -14.68
C ILE A 534 -56.35 18.49 -15.26
N ARG A 535 -55.91 19.59 -14.63
CA ARG A 535 -54.53 20.10 -14.69
C ARG A 535 -54.01 20.16 -13.24
N PRO A 536 -52.81 19.65 -12.93
CA PRO A 536 -52.25 19.78 -11.58
C PRO A 536 -51.78 21.22 -11.30
N PRO A 537 -52.07 21.78 -10.12
CA PRO A 537 -51.39 22.98 -9.59
C PRO A 537 -49.98 22.62 -9.06
N PRO A 538 -49.11 23.61 -8.76
CA PRO A 538 -47.65 23.43 -8.85
C PRO A 538 -47.03 22.65 -7.68
N GLU A 539 -45.95 21.93 -8.00
CA GLU A 539 -45.12 21.23 -7.03
C GLU A 539 -44.38 22.21 -6.09
N THR A 540 -44.37 21.88 -4.81
CA THR A 540 -43.50 22.53 -3.81
C THR A 540 -42.04 22.13 -4.05
N THR A 541 -41.19 23.10 -4.37
CA THR A 541 -39.75 22.87 -4.63
C THR A 541 -39.00 22.39 -3.38
N THR A 542 -38.90 21.08 -3.18
CA THR A 542 -37.92 20.50 -2.25
C THR A 542 -36.52 20.61 -2.84
N TRP A 543 -35.67 21.40 -2.20
CA TRP A 543 -34.28 21.61 -2.62
C TRP A 543 -33.44 20.34 -2.43
N HIS A 544 -33.28 19.55 -3.50
CA HIS A 544 -32.18 18.59 -3.57
C HIS A 544 -30.87 19.34 -3.77
N ILE A 545 -29.99 19.29 -2.76
CA ILE A 545 -28.60 19.75 -2.89
C ILE A 545 -27.81 18.65 -3.61
N PRO A 546 -27.25 18.89 -4.81
CA PRO A 546 -26.37 17.92 -5.46
C PRO A 546 -25.03 17.87 -4.73
N SER A 547 -24.42 16.69 -4.70
CA SER A 547 -23.07 16.49 -4.18
C SER A 547 -22.05 17.41 -4.89
N LEU A 548 -21.18 18.05 -4.10
CA LEU A 548 -20.24 19.11 -4.53
C LEU A 548 -19.19 18.68 -5.58
N LEU A 549 -19.17 17.41 -5.98
CA LEU A 549 -18.31 16.87 -7.04
C LEU A 549 -18.59 17.47 -8.43
N TRP A 550 -19.78 18.03 -8.69
CA TRP A 550 -20.14 18.56 -10.01
C TRP A 550 -19.81 20.06 -10.25
N ALA A 551 -19.78 20.88 -9.19
CA ALA A 551 -19.54 22.33 -9.34
C ALA A 551 -18.12 22.65 -9.84
N GLY A 552 -17.12 21.88 -9.40
CA GLY A 552 -15.72 22.06 -9.79
C GLY A 552 -15.47 21.81 -11.29
N CYS A 553 -16.09 20.78 -11.87
CA CYS A 553 -15.88 20.43 -13.28
C CYS A 553 -16.47 21.47 -14.24
N ALA A 554 -17.64 22.03 -13.95
CA ALA A 554 -18.25 23.06 -14.80
C ALA A 554 -17.43 24.36 -14.82
N ALA A 555 -16.91 24.79 -13.66
CA ALA A 555 -16.05 25.97 -13.57
C ALA A 555 -14.70 25.77 -14.30
N LEU A 556 -14.09 24.59 -14.17
CA LEU A 556 -12.85 24.25 -14.89
C LEU A 556 -13.04 24.18 -16.41
N LEU A 557 -14.15 23.64 -16.89
CA LEU A 557 -14.49 23.64 -18.32
C LEU A 557 -14.72 25.05 -18.86
N ALA A 558 -15.46 25.90 -18.14
CA ALA A 558 -15.67 27.29 -18.52
C ALA A 558 -14.34 28.08 -18.57
N ALA A 559 -13.47 27.91 -17.56
CA ALA A 559 -12.15 28.54 -17.51
C ALA A 559 -11.24 28.06 -18.67
N LEU A 560 -11.26 26.77 -19.00
CA LEU A 560 -10.49 26.20 -20.11
C LEU A 560 -10.95 26.73 -21.47
N VAL A 561 -12.27 26.84 -21.70
CA VAL A 561 -12.84 27.42 -22.92
C VAL A 561 -12.48 28.89 -23.06
N LEU A 562 -12.53 29.67 -21.97
CA LEU A 562 -12.07 31.06 -21.94
C LEU A 562 -10.58 31.21 -22.24
N LEU A 563 -9.72 30.34 -21.67
CA LEU A 563 -8.29 30.31 -21.95
C LEU A 563 -7.98 29.97 -23.42
N ILE A 564 -8.67 29.00 -24.01
CA ILE A 564 -8.54 28.64 -25.43
C ILE A 564 -8.98 29.81 -26.33
N ALA A 565 -10.13 30.43 -26.03
CA ALA A 565 -10.62 31.59 -26.78
C ALA A 565 -9.64 32.79 -26.70
N LEU A 566 -9.06 33.04 -25.52
CA LEU A 566 -8.05 34.08 -25.31
C LEU A 566 -6.77 33.77 -26.12
N PHE A 567 -6.30 32.52 -26.12
CA PHE A 567 -5.10 32.10 -26.85
C PHE A 567 -5.26 32.21 -28.37
N VAL A 568 -6.43 31.84 -28.90
CA VAL A 568 -6.79 32.02 -30.32
C VAL A 568 -6.82 33.51 -30.68
N LYS A 569 -7.44 34.36 -29.85
CA LYS A 569 -7.52 35.82 -30.08
C LYS A 569 -6.14 36.49 -30.06
N ILE A 570 -5.25 36.06 -29.16
CA ILE A 570 -3.86 36.55 -29.07
C ILE A 570 -3.01 36.09 -30.27
N ARG A 571 -3.15 34.84 -30.75
CA ARG A 571 -2.48 34.38 -31.98
C ARG A 571 -2.96 35.12 -33.22
N GLY A 572 -4.28 35.32 -33.36
CA GLY A 572 -4.86 36.10 -34.47
C GLY A 572 -4.33 37.54 -34.53
N ALA A 573 -4.27 38.22 -33.38
CA ALA A 573 -3.73 39.58 -33.28
C ALA A 573 -2.24 39.69 -33.66
N ARG A 574 -1.42 38.65 -33.40
CA ARG A 574 -0.01 38.62 -33.83
C ARG A 574 0.15 38.39 -35.34
N HIS A 575 -0.73 37.63 -35.97
CA HIS A 575 -0.65 37.38 -37.42
C HIS A 575 -1.02 38.62 -38.25
N ASN A 576 -2.00 39.42 -37.82
CA ASN A 576 -2.38 40.66 -38.54
C ASN A 576 -1.38 41.82 -38.40
N ARG A 577 -0.47 41.81 -37.41
CA ARG A 577 0.63 42.82 -37.33
C ARG A 577 1.82 42.49 -38.22
N GLY A 578 1.95 41.26 -38.71
CA GLY A 578 3.06 40.86 -39.59
C GLY A 578 2.87 41.19 -41.07
N ARG A 579 1.63 41.46 -41.53
CA ARG A 579 1.29 41.53 -42.96
C ARG A 579 1.26 42.95 -43.56
N ASN A 580 1.35 44.00 -42.74
CA ASN A 580 1.25 45.42 -43.17
C ASN A 580 2.61 46.16 -43.20
N ARG A 581 3.74 45.45 -43.34
CA ARG A 581 5.09 46.05 -43.45
C ARG A 581 5.88 45.66 -44.70
N SER A 582 5.19 45.20 -45.75
CA SER A 582 5.78 44.84 -47.03
C SER A 582 4.95 45.38 -48.21
N MET A 583 4.70 46.69 -48.23
CA MET A 583 4.25 47.45 -49.41
C MET A 583 4.32 48.97 -49.14
N ARG A 584 5.54 49.51 -49.14
CA ARG A 584 5.91 50.90 -49.52
C ARG A 584 7.42 51.05 -49.43
#